data_AF-A0A1Y1RDM7-F1
#
_entry.id   AF-A0A1Y1RDM7-F1
#
_cell.length_a   1.000
_cell.length_b   1.000
_cell.length_c   1.000
_cell.angle_alpha   90.00
_cell.angle_beta   90.00
_cell.angle_gamma   90.00
#
_symmetry.space_group_name_H-M   'P 1'
#
loop_
_entity.id
_entity.type
_entity.pdbx_description
1 polymer ?
#
loop_
_entity_poly.entity_id
_entity_poly.type
_entity_poly.pdbx_seq_one_letter_code
_entity_poly.pdbx_strand_id
1 'polypeptide(L)'
;MLKISKKTSMTILVIIILYLSWQFMPNALPFKKLKIGDYTQILTTLLFISLLLERALEIFITTWRTPDARIKKHEIKQVQERVAIGMKLGGEPETKAFKQKLTGLKHSELEYKSGTQRLALWSALIMGLLVSAAGVRTLEGLLDSGGVECLSQLQKALLQFCDVLLTGGLIAGGSDGIHKLMSVLFTFMETSSKRIKNG
;
A
#
# COMPACT_ATOMS: atom_id res chain seq x y z
N MET A 1 -19.11 -47.83 -25.32
CA MET A 1 -18.00 -46.93 -24.93
C MET A 1 -17.62 -46.06 -26.12
N LEU A 2 -18.08 -44.79 -26.16
CA LEU A 2 -17.78 -43.89 -27.28
C LEU A 2 -16.31 -43.45 -27.23
N LYS A 3 -15.56 -43.73 -28.30
CA LYS A 3 -14.15 -43.31 -28.46
C LYS A 3 -14.14 -41.85 -28.93
N ILE A 4 -14.19 -40.92 -27.97
CA ILE A 4 -14.15 -39.48 -28.24
C ILE A 4 -12.78 -39.13 -28.82
N SER A 5 -12.75 -38.67 -30.07
CA SER A 5 -11.54 -38.21 -30.74
C SER A 5 -10.97 -36.98 -30.04
N LYS A 6 -9.64 -36.84 -29.96
CA LYS A 6 -8.96 -35.72 -29.28
C LYS A 6 -9.44 -34.35 -29.81
N LYS A 7 -9.86 -34.28 -31.08
CA LYS A 7 -10.45 -33.06 -31.69
C LYS A 7 -11.84 -32.75 -31.15
N THR A 8 -12.72 -33.74 -30.96
CA THR A 8 -14.08 -33.52 -30.43
C THR A 8 -14.06 -33.19 -28.93
N SER A 9 -13.09 -33.73 -28.19
CA SER A 9 -12.84 -33.30 -26.80
C SER A 9 -12.40 -31.84 -26.71
N MET A 10 -11.58 -31.36 -27.65
CA MET A 10 -11.11 -29.97 -27.67
C MET A 10 -12.24 -28.99 -28.00
N THR A 11 -13.10 -29.33 -28.96
CA THR A 11 -14.25 -28.48 -29.32
C THR A 11 -15.28 -28.41 -28.18
N ILE A 12 -15.55 -29.53 -27.49
CA ILE A 12 -16.42 -29.54 -26.32
C ILE A 12 -15.84 -28.68 -25.20
N LEU A 13 -14.52 -28.74 -24.98
CA LEU A 13 -13.84 -27.94 -23.96
C LEU A 13 -13.88 -26.43 -24.30
N VAL A 14 -13.71 -26.05 -25.57
CA VAL A 14 -13.86 -24.65 -26.01
C VAL A 14 -15.31 -24.17 -25.85
N ILE A 15 -16.30 -25.01 -26.17
CA ILE A 15 -17.72 -24.67 -25.98
C ILE A 15 -18.06 -24.54 -24.49
N ILE A 16 -17.52 -25.40 -23.63
CA ILE A 16 -17.67 -25.31 -22.17
C ILE A 16 -17.01 -24.03 -21.65
N ILE A 17 -15.80 -23.69 -22.11
CA ILE A 17 -15.13 -22.45 -21.73
C ILE A 17 -15.91 -21.23 -22.19
N LEU A 18 -16.42 -21.21 -23.43
CA LEU A 18 -17.23 -20.11 -23.95
C LEU A 18 -18.58 -20.00 -23.22
N TYR A 19 -19.20 -21.13 -22.88
CA TYR A 19 -20.45 -21.18 -22.13
C TYR A 19 -20.26 -20.71 -20.68
N LEU A 20 -19.19 -21.15 -20.02
CA LEU A 20 -18.79 -20.63 -18.71
C LEU A 20 -18.46 -19.13 -18.82
N SER A 21 -17.70 -18.70 -19.83
CA SER A 21 -17.37 -17.28 -20.03
C SER A 21 -18.60 -16.42 -20.30
N TRP A 22 -19.64 -16.97 -20.96
CA TRP A 22 -20.94 -16.32 -21.12
C TRP A 22 -21.68 -16.24 -19.78
N GLN A 23 -21.77 -17.35 -19.02
CA GLN A 23 -22.44 -17.38 -17.71
C GLN A 23 -21.74 -16.48 -16.67
N PHE A 24 -20.42 -16.31 -16.82
CA PHE A 24 -19.59 -15.41 -16.02
C PHE A 24 -19.36 -14.06 -16.71
N MET A 25 -20.12 -13.71 -17.76
CA MET A 25 -20.03 -12.38 -18.35
C MET A 25 -20.28 -11.37 -17.23
N PRO A 26 -19.32 -10.48 -16.94
CA PRO A 26 -19.52 -9.52 -15.90
C PRO A 26 -20.65 -8.59 -16.30
N ASN A 27 -21.73 -8.55 -15.50
CA ASN A 27 -22.68 -7.45 -15.58
C ASN A 27 -21.86 -6.16 -15.56
N ALA A 28 -22.08 -5.29 -16.55
CA ALA A 28 -21.31 -4.06 -16.70
C ALA A 28 -21.32 -3.31 -15.37
N LEU A 29 -20.14 -2.90 -14.89
CA LEU A 29 -20.02 -2.19 -13.62
C LEU A 29 -20.86 -0.91 -13.73
N PRO A 30 -21.88 -0.75 -12.86
CA PRO A 30 -22.77 0.40 -12.91
C PRO A 30 -22.06 1.55 -12.22
N PHE A 31 -21.33 2.35 -12.99
CA PHE A 31 -20.68 3.55 -12.48
C PHE A 31 -21.72 4.64 -12.24
N LYS A 32 -21.65 5.28 -11.07
CA LYS A 32 -22.44 6.48 -10.79
C LYS A 32 -22.05 7.57 -11.81
N LYS A 33 -22.98 8.44 -12.19
CA LYS A 33 -22.64 9.67 -12.92
C LYS A 33 -21.91 10.61 -11.95
N LEU A 34 -20.59 10.51 -11.93
CA LEU A 34 -19.74 11.24 -10.99
C LEU A 34 -19.65 12.72 -11.38
N LYS A 35 -19.96 13.60 -10.43
CA LYS A 35 -19.66 15.03 -10.55
C LYS A 35 -18.31 15.32 -9.90
N ILE A 36 -17.67 16.41 -10.31
CA ILE A 36 -16.37 16.85 -9.76
C ILE A 36 -16.40 16.93 -8.22
N GLY A 37 -17.53 17.35 -7.63
CA GLY A 37 -17.71 17.42 -6.18
C GLY A 37 -17.69 16.06 -5.45
N ASP A 38 -18.05 14.97 -6.12
CA ASP A 38 -18.03 13.62 -5.52
C ASP A 38 -16.58 13.15 -5.32
N TYR A 39 -15.69 13.44 -6.29
CA TYR A 39 -14.27 13.12 -6.17
C TYR A 39 -13.60 13.89 -5.05
N THR A 40 -13.90 15.19 -4.92
CA THR A 40 -13.31 16.01 -3.85
C THR A 40 -13.71 15.49 -2.47
N GLN A 41 -14.98 15.10 -2.28
CA GLN A 41 -15.43 14.53 -1.01
C GLN A 41 -14.73 13.20 -0.66
N ILE A 42 -14.60 12.29 -1.63
CA ILE A 42 -13.89 11.01 -1.43
C ILE A 42 -12.41 11.27 -1.08
N LEU A 43 -11.74 12.13 -1.85
CA LEU A 43 -10.35 12.50 -1.62
C LEU A 43 -10.13 13.18 -0.27
N THR A 44 -10.98 14.13 0.12
CA THR A 44 -10.89 14.81 1.42
C THR A 44 -11.09 13.82 2.57
N THR A 45 -12.02 12.87 2.44
CA THR A 45 -12.26 11.83 3.45
C THR A 45 -11.04 10.92 3.58
N LEU A 46 -10.48 10.48 2.45
CA LEU A 46 -9.25 9.68 2.42
C LEU A 46 -8.05 10.42 3.01
N LEU A 47 -7.91 11.71 2.69
CA LEU A 47 -6.84 12.56 3.22
C LEU A 47 -6.95 12.72 4.73
N PHE A 48 -8.17 12.97 5.23
CA PHE A 48 -8.40 13.11 6.67
C PHE A 48 -8.07 11.81 7.42
N ILE A 49 -8.52 10.66 6.90
CA ILE A 49 -8.20 9.35 7.49
C ILE A 49 -6.71 9.08 7.43
N SER A 50 -6.05 9.36 6.31
CA SER A 50 -4.61 9.15 6.13
C SER A 50 -3.78 9.99 7.11
N LEU A 51 -4.14 11.27 7.31
CA LEU A 51 -3.49 12.15 8.29
C LEU A 51 -3.67 11.67 9.73
N LEU A 52 -4.86 11.18 10.10
CA LEU A 52 -5.08 10.60 11.42
C LEU A 52 -4.25 9.33 11.62
N LEU A 53 -4.13 8.50 10.59
CA LEU A 53 -3.34 7.27 10.64
C LEU A 53 -1.85 7.56 10.71
N GLU A 54 -1.37 8.54 9.96
CA GLU A 54 -0.01 9.06 10.03
C GLU A 54 0.31 9.53 11.45
N ARG A 55 -0.58 10.34 12.05
CA ARG A 55 -0.38 10.83 13.41
C ARG A 55 -0.42 9.71 14.46
N ALA A 56 -1.30 8.73 14.29
CA ALA A 56 -1.39 7.57 15.18
C ALA A 56 -0.14 6.68 15.09
N LEU A 57 0.38 6.43 13.88
CA LEU A 57 1.60 5.68 13.65
C LEU A 57 2.83 6.40 14.21
N GLU A 58 2.90 7.72 14.03
CA GLU A 58 3.96 8.54 14.61
C GLU A 58 3.98 8.41 16.13
N ILE A 59 2.83 8.54 16.80
CA ILE A 59 2.72 8.38 18.25
C ILE A 59 3.11 6.96 18.68
N PHE A 60 2.68 5.94 17.95
CA PHE A 60 3.03 4.55 18.23
C PHE A 60 4.54 4.29 18.13
N ILE A 61 5.18 4.72 17.04
CA ILE A 61 6.62 4.56 16.83
C ILE A 61 7.40 5.38 17.85
N THR A 62 7.00 6.62 18.09
CA THR A 62 7.70 7.52 19.02
C THR A 62 7.62 7.06 20.47
N THR A 63 6.49 6.47 20.88
CA THR A 63 6.31 5.97 22.25
C THR A 63 7.03 4.64 22.45
N TRP A 64 6.95 3.71 21.50
CA TRP A 64 7.39 2.33 21.72
C TRP A 64 8.79 2.01 21.18
N ARG A 65 9.18 2.59 20.04
CA ARG A 65 10.43 2.23 19.32
C ARG A 65 11.56 3.26 19.49
N THR A 66 11.23 4.51 19.78
CA THR A 66 12.25 5.57 19.97
C THR A 66 13.11 5.40 21.22
N PRO A 67 12.62 4.95 22.39
CA PRO A 67 13.47 4.74 23.57
C PRO A 67 14.65 3.81 23.28
N ASP A 68 14.38 2.66 22.67
CA ASP A 68 15.39 1.68 22.27
C ASP A 68 16.36 2.21 21.20
N ALA A 69 15.84 3.00 20.25
CA ALA A 69 16.67 3.66 19.25
C ALA A 69 17.65 4.67 19.88
N ARG A 70 17.24 5.37 20.95
CA ARG A 70 18.11 6.30 21.69
C ARG A 70 19.22 5.57 22.42
N ILE A 71 18.93 4.41 23.01
CA ILE A 71 19.94 3.58 23.70
C ILE A 71 20.99 3.11 22.70
N LYS A 72 20.59 2.53 21.55
CA LYS A 72 21.51 2.11 20.49
C LYS A 72 22.34 3.25 19.92
N LYS A 73 21.73 4.43 19.69
CA LYS A 73 22.45 5.63 19.24
C LYS A 73 23.50 6.10 20.24
N HIS A 74 23.17 6.05 21.53
CA HIS A 74 24.10 6.43 22.59
C HIS A 74 25.31 5.48 22.62
N GLU A 75 25.09 4.17 22.49
CA GLU A 75 26.16 3.17 22.43
C GLU A 75 27.07 3.36 21.19
N ILE A 76 26.48 3.62 20.02
CA ILE A 76 27.24 3.94 18.80
C ILE A 76 28.09 5.20 19.01
N LYS A 77 27.52 6.24 19.63
CA LYS A 77 28.24 7.50 19.89
C LYS A 77 29.43 7.29 20.81
N GLN A 78 29.27 6.53 21.90
CA GLN A 78 30.36 6.22 22.83
C GLN A 78 31.50 5.43 22.15
N VAL A 79 31.17 4.43 21.34
CA VAL A 79 32.18 3.64 20.62
C VAL A 79 32.87 4.49 19.56
N GLN A 80 32.13 5.36 18.87
CA GLN A 80 32.70 6.27 17.87
C GLN A 80 33.67 7.28 18.49
N GLU A 81 33.35 7.83 19.66
CA GLU A 81 34.24 8.73 20.41
C GLU A 81 35.53 8.00 20.84
N ARG A 82 35.42 6.75 21.31
CA ARG A 82 36.58 5.91 21.65
C ARG A 82 37.48 5.61 20.44
N VAL A 83 36.91 5.32 19.28
CA VAL A 83 37.67 5.17 18.03
C VAL A 83 38.42 6.45 17.68
N ALA A 84 37.76 7.60 17.78
CA ALA A 84 38.36 8.89 17.46
C ALA A 84 39.52 9.26 18.40
N ILE A 85 39.41 8.92 19.69
CA ILE A 85 40.48 9.11 20.68
C ILE A 85 41.63 8.14 20.39
N GLY A 86 41.36 6.85 20.15
CA GLY A 86 42.39 5.85 19.85
C GLY A 86 43.19 6.14 18.57
N MET A 87 42.53 6.68 17.54
CA MET A 87 43.20 7.18 16.33
C MET A 87 44.16 8.33 16.63
N LYS A 88 43.79 9.26 17.51
CA LYS A 88 44.64 10.41 17.88
C LYS A 88 45.84 9.99 18.72
N LEU A 89 45.72 8.92 19.51
CA LEU A 89 46.76 8.41 20.41
C LEU A 89 47.69 7.36 19.76
N GLY A 90 47.47 6.97 18.49
CA GLY A 90 48.36 6.07 17.75
C GLY A 90 48.25 4.58 18.10
N GLY A 91 47.23 4.16 18.86
CA GLY A 91 47.01 2.77 19.26
C GLY A 91 46.39 1.91 18.15
N GLU A 92 47.19 1.46 17.18
CA GLU A 92 46.76 0.65 16.02
C GLU A 92 45.86 -0.58 16.34
N PRO A 93 46.21 -1.47 17.30
CA PRO A 93 45.43 -2.69 17.54
C PRO A 93 44.09 -2.44 18.25
N GLU A 94 44.05 -1.54 19.23
CA GLU A 94 42.80 -1.15 19.90
C GLU A 94 41.84 -0.43 18.93
N THR A 95 42.38 0.43 18.08
CA THR A 95 41.58 1.20 17.11
C THR A 95 40.91 0.29 16.07
N LYS A 96 41.59 -0.78 15.63
CA LYS A 96 41.00 -1.79 14.72
C LYS A 96 39.86 -2.56 15.39
N ALA A 97 40.02 -3.00 16.63
CA ALA A 97 38.96 -3.69 17.39
C ALA A 97 37.74 -2.79 17.61
N PHE A 98 37.93 -1.52 17.98
CA PHE A 98 36.83 -0.56 18.15
C PHE A 98 36.14 -0.20 16.83
N LYS A 99 36.88 -0.10 15.71
CA LYS A 99 36.28 0.08 14.37
C LYS A 99 35.37 -1.08 13.99
N GLN A 100 35.80 -2.31 14.25
CA GLN A 100 35.01 -3.51 13.96
C GLN A 100 33.74 -3.58 14.82
N LYS A 101 33.83 -3.16 16.09
CA LYS A 101 32.66 -3.02 16.96
C LYS A 101 31.69 -1.93 16.47
N LEU A 102 32.22 -0.79 15.99
CA LEU A 102 31.43 0.31 15.45
C LEU A 102 30.69 -0.08 14.17
N THR A 103 31.32 -0.81 13.25
CA THR A 103 30.67 -1.28 12.02
C THR A 103 29.56 -2.28 12.34
N GLY A 104 29.77 -3.21 13.29
CA GLY A 104 28.73 -4.13 13.76
C GLY A 104 27.52 -3.40 14.37
N LEU A 105 27.76 -2.43 15.26
CA LEU A 105 26.69 -1.63 15.87
C LEU A 105 25.91 -0.81 14.83
N LYS A 106 26.59 -0.18 13.86
CA LYS A 106 25.94 0.55 12.75
C LYS A 106 25.08 -0.38 11.89
N HIS A 107 25.54 -1.59 11.62
CA HIS A 107 24.75 -2.57 10.87
C HIS A 107 23.47 -2.95 11.61
N SER A 108 23.55 -3.13 12.93
CA SER A 108 22.39 -3.39 13.79
C SER A 108 21.41 -2.21 13.89
N GLU A 109 21.88 -0.96 13.69
CA GLU A 109 21.01 0.23 13.61
C GLU A 109 20.15 0.22 12.33
N LEU A 110 20.75 -0.17 11.20
CA LEU A 110 20.05 -0.27 9.92
C LEU A 110 18.97 -1.35 9.96
N GLU A 111 19.29 -2.53 10.50
CA GLU A 111 18.30 -3.61 10.70
C GLU A 111 17.16 -3.18 11.61
N TYR A 112 17.48 -2.46 12.70
CA TYR A 112 16.46 -1.95 13.63
C TYR A 112 15.54 -0.91 12.96
N LYS A 113 16.09 0.01 12.15
CA LYS A 113 15.29 0.97 11.37
C LYS A 113 14.40 0.27 10.35
N SER A 114 14.95 -0.67 9.57
CA SER A 114 14.20 -1.45 8.59
C SER A 114 13.07 -2.24 9.25
N GLY A 115 13.33 -2.89 10.39
CA GLY A 115 12.31 -3.61 11.14
C GLY A 115 11.19 -2.69 11.67
N THR A 116 11.53 -1.48 12.09
CA THR A 116 10.55 -0.47 12.53
C THR A 116 9.68 -0.01 11.37
N GLN A 117 10.26 0.24 10.19
CA GLN A 117 9.52 0.60 8.97
C GLN A 117 8.58 -0.53 8.52
N ARG A 118 9.05 -1.78 8.56
CA ARG A 118 8.23 -2.93 8.24
C ARG A 118 7.04 -3.06 9.20
N LEU A 119 7.26 -2.86 10.50
CA LEU A 119 6.18 -2.89 11.50
C LEU A 119 5.17 -1.75 11.30
N ALA A 120 5.64 -0.55 10.98
CA ALA A 120 4.79 0.60 10.66
C ALA A 120 3.92 0.32 9.42
N LEU A 121 4.51 -0.28 8.38
CA LEU A 121 3.77 -0.65 7.17
C LEU A 121 2.70 -1.71 7.45
N TRP A 122 3.01 -2.75 8.24
CA TRP A 122 2.03 -3.78 8.60
C TRP A 122 0.93 -3.26 9.51
N SER A 123 1.24 -2.38 10.47
CA SER A 123 0.23 -1.75 11.33
C SER A 123 -0.66 -0.78 10.55
N ALA A 124 -0.10 -0.01 9.62
CA ALA A 124 -0.86 0.83 8.70
C ALA A 124 -1.79 -0.02 7.80
N LEU A 125 -1.30 -1.15 7.28
CA LEU A 125 -2.07 -2.08 6.46
C LEU A 125 -3.23 -2.69 7.25
N ILE A 126 -2.99 -3.14 8.48
CA ILE A 126 -4.04 -3.72 9.36
C ILE A 126 -5.10 -2.66 9.67
N MET A 127 -4.69 -1.43 10.00
CA MET A 127 -5.63 -0.33 10.25
C MET A 127 -6.40 0.05 8.97
N GLY A 128 -5.75 0.10 7.82
CA GLY A 128 -6.41 0.31 6.53
C GLY A 128 -7.42 -0.78 6.18
N LEU A 129 -7.12 -2.03 6.52
CA LEU A 129 -8.03 -3.17 6.38
C LEU A 129 -9.25 -3.03 7.31
N LEU A 130 -9.05 -2.61 8.57
CA LEU A 130 -10.13 -2.36 9.53
C LEU A 130 -11.03 -1.19 9.08
N VAL A 131 -10.44 -0.11 8.57
CA VAL A 131 -11.17 1.05 8.03
C VAL A 131 -12.00 0.66 6.80
N SER A 132 -11.45 -0.18 5.92
CA SER A 132 -12.19 -0.70 4.78
C SER A 132 -13.31 -1.67 5.18
N ALA A 133 -13.06 -2.51 6.19
CA ALA A 133 -14.09 -3.37 6.79
C ALA A 133 -15.21 -2.57 7.47
N ALA A 134 -14.90 -1.39 8.02
CA ALA A 134 -15.86 -0.45 8.60
C ALA A 134 -16.72 0.30 7.55
N GLY A 135 -16.53 0.03 6.25
CA GLY A 135 -17.40 0.54 5.18
C GLY A 135 -16.88 1.79 4.47
N VAL A 136 -15.65 2.24 4.75
CA VAL A 136 -14.99 3.25 3.92
C VAL A 136 -14.48 2.57 2.65
N ARG A 137 -15.32 2.56 1.61
CA ARG A 137 -15.10 1.85 0.35
C ARG A 137 -14.99 2.81 -0.81
N THR A 138 -13.80 2.93 -1.40
CA THR A 138 -13.50 3.96 -2.41
C THR A 138 -14.10 3.63 -3.78
N LEU A 139 -14.04 2.36 -4.20
CA LEU A 139 -14.70 1.88 -5.40
C LEU A 139 -16.21 1.77 -5.22
N GLU A 140 -16.69 1.32 -4.07
CA GLU A 140 -18.14 1.22 -3.84
C GLU A 140 -18.80 2.60 -3.81
N GLY A 141 -18.14 3.63 -3.27
CA GLY A 141 -18.59 5.02 -3.38
C GLY A 141 -18.61 5.56 -4.82
N LEU A 142 -17.96 4.86 -5.75
CA LEU A 142 -17.92 5.17 -7.18
C LEU A 142 -18.99 4.41 -8.00
N LEU A 143 -19.56 3.35 -7.43
CA LEU A 143 -20.59 2.54 -8.06
C LEU A 143 -22.00 3.02 -7.66
N ASP A 144 -22.96 2.84 -8.55
CA ASP A 144 -24.37 3.05 -8.26
C ASP A 144 -24.90 1.90 -7.41
N SER A 145 -25.34 2.20 -6.20
CA SER A 145 -25.84 1.23 -5.20
C SER A 145 -26.96 0.34 -5.75
N GLY A 146 -27.77 0.83 -6.70
CA GLY A 146 -28.83 0.03 -7.34
C GLY A 146 -28.35 -1.02 -8.33
N GLY A 147 -27.15 -0.88 -8.89
CA GLY A 147 -26.59 -1.85 -9.83
C GLY A 147 -25.60 -2.83 -9.18
N VAL A 148 -25.06 -2.49 -8.00
CA VAL A 148 -24.21 -3.41 -7.22
C VAL A 148 -25.00 -4.64 -6.79
N GLU A 149 -26.30 -4.51 -6.49
CA GLU A 149 -27.15 -5.65 -6.10
C GLU A 149 -27.25 -6.72 -7.20
N CYS A 150 -27.19 -6.31 -8.47
CA CYS A 150 -27.23 -7.19 -9.66
C CYS A 150 -25.89 -7.88 -9.99
N LEU A 151 -24.80 -7.61 -9.26
CA LEU A 151 -23.53 -8.29 -9.46
C LEU A 151 -23.54 -9.69 -8.84
N SER A 152 -22.88 -10.64 -9.52
CA SER A 152 -22.68 -11.99 -8.98
C SER A 152 -21.85 -11.95 -7.68
N GLN A 153 -22.06 -12.93 -6.79
CA GLN A 153 -21.34 -13.02 -5.51
C GLN A 153 -19.80 -13.01 -5.69
N LEU A 154 -19.30 -13.64 -6.75
CA LEU A 154 -17.86 -13.67 -7.06
C LEU A 154 -17.34 -12.29 -7.51
N GLN A 155 -18.11 -11.55 -8.32
CA GLN A 155 -17.73 -10.19 -8.71
C GLN A 155 -17.77 -9.22 -7.53
N LYS A 156 -18.78 -9.35 -6.64
CA LYS A 156 -18.85 -8.56 -5.40
C LYS A 156 -17.64 -8.83 -4.51
N ALA A 157 -17.26 -10.09 -4.34
CA ALA A 157 -16.10 -10.47 -3.53
C ALA A 157 -14.77 -9.95 -4.14
N LEU A 158 -14.60 -10.06 -5.45
CA LEU A 158 -13.41 -9.53 -6.13
C LEU A 158 -13.36 -8.00 -6.09
N LEU A 159 -14.50 -7.32 -6.26
CA LEU A 159 -14.58 -5.87 -6.17
C LEU A 159 -14.26 -5.39 -4.76
N GLN A 160 -14.81 -6.05 -3.74
CA GLN A 160 -14.49 -5.79 -2.33
C GLN A 160 -13.02 -6.04 -2.02
N PHE A 161 -12.44 -7.13 -2.53
CA PHE A 161 -11.03 -7.43 -2.34
C PHE A 161 -10.13 -6.35 -2.97
N CYS A 162 -10.40 -5.97 -4.22
CA CYS A 162 -9.69 -4.91 -4.91
C CYS A 162 -9.85 -3.55 -4.21
N ASP A 163 -11.05 -3.25 -3.71
CA ASP A 163 -11.33 -2.00 -3.00
C ASP A 163 -10.65 -1.93 -1.62
N VAL A 164 -10.65 -3.03 -0.86
CA VAL A 164 -9.91 -3.14 0.41
C VAL A 164 -8.41 -2.97 0.15
N LEU A 165 -7.88 -3.59 -0.90
CA LEU A 165 -6.47 -3.53 -1.24
C LEU A 165 -6.07 -2.13 -1.74
N LEU A 166 -6.91 -1.48 -2.55
CA LEU A 166 -6.70 -0.11 -3.02
C LEU A 166 -6.85 0.91 -1.90
N THR A 167 -7.92 0.84 -1.11
CA THR A 167 -8.17 1.75 0.01
C THR A 167 -7.12 1.59 1.10
N GLY A 168 -6.85 0.35 1.52
CA GLY A 168 -5.84 0.04 2.54
C GLY A 168 -4.43 0.39 2.06
N GLY A 169 -4.09 0.09 0.80
CA GLY A 169 -2.80 0.44 0.20
C GLY A 169 -2.59 1.95 0.05
N LEU A 170 -3.63 2.69 -0.37
CA LEU A 170 -3.59 4.14 -0.51
C LEU A 170 -3.46 4.83 0.85
N ILE A 171 -4.21 4.37 1.85
CA ILE A 171 -4.12 4.88 3.22
C ILE A 171 -2.76 4.54 3.85
N ALA A 172 -2.26 3.31 3.67
CA ALA A 172 -0.95 2.90 4.17
C ALA A 172 0.21 3.65 3.49
N GLY A 173 -0.01 4.18 2.29
CA GLY A 173 0.92 5.09 1.61
C GLY A 173 1.01 6.49 2.25
N GLY A 174 0.16 6.82 3.23
CA GLY A 174 0.15 8.12 3.89
C GLY A 174 -0.25 9.27 2.94
N SER A 175 0.09 10.51 3.33
CA SER A 175 -0.15 11.71 2.52
C SER A 175 0.54 11.64 1.15
N ASP A 176 1.68 10.97 1.05
CA ASP A 176 2.45 10.80 -0.18
C ASP A 176 1.73 9.94 -1.23
N GLY A 177 1.03 8.88 -0.79
CA GLY A 177 0.21 8.03 -1.64
C GLY A 177 -0.93 8.83 -2.29
N ILE A 178 -1.61 9.65 -1.50
CA ILE A 178 -2.72 10.50 -1.95
C ILE A 178 -2.20 11.63 -2.87
N HIS A 179 -1.06 12.24 -2.55
CA HIS A 179 -0.45 13.29 -3.38
C HIS A 179 -0.09 12.79 -4.78
N LYS A 180 0.51 11.59 -4.87
CA LYS A 180 0.79 10.94 -6.15
C LYS A 180 -0.49 10.64 -6.93
N LEU A 181 -1.54 10.14 -6.27
CA LEU A 181 -2.82 9.88 -6.92
C LEU A 181 -3.45 11.16 -7.48
N MET A 182 -3.38 12.26 -6.73
CA MET A 182 -3.82 13.59 -7.19
C MET A 182 -3.05 14.06 -8.42
N SER A 183 -1.72 13.92 -8.42
CA SER A 183 -0.90 14.29 -9.57
C SER A 183 -1.27 13.52 -10.84
N VAL A 184 -1.58 12.22 -10.70
CA VAL A 184 -2.00 11.36 -11.80
C VAL A 184 -3.37 11.80 -12.32
N LEU A 185 -4.34 12.03 -11.44
CA LEU A 185 -5.66 12.54 -11.82
C LEU A 185 -5.59 13.88 -12.55
N PHE A 186 -4.81 14.83 -12.04
CA PHE A 186 -4.61 16.12 -12.71
C PHE A 186 -3.94 15.96 -14.07
N THR A 187 -2.94 15.10 -14.19
CA THR A 187 -2.27 14.81 -15.47
C THR A 187 -3.24 14.23 -16.49
N PHE A 188 -4.09 13.29 -16.09
CA PHE A 188 -5.13 12.71 -16.96
C PHE A 188 -6.18 13.75 -17.38
N MET A 189 -6.60 14.60 -16.46
CA MET A 189 -7.57 15.66 -16.74
C MET A 189 -7.00 16.71 -17.69
N GLU A 190 -5.75 17.12 -17.49
CA GLU A 190 -5.06 18.07 -18.37
C GLU A 190 -4.86 17.48 -19.76
N THR A 191 -4.50 16.20 -19.86
CA THR A 191 -4.37 15.46 -21.13
C THR A 191 -5.72 15.35 -21.84
N SER A 192 -6.80 15.04 -21.11
CA SER A 192 -8.15 14.93 -21.65
C SER A 192 -8.69 16.29 -22.11
N SER A 193 -8.44 17.34 -21.33
CA SER A 193 -8.81 18.71 -21.68
C SER A 193 -8.05 19.20 -22.92
N LYS A 194 -6.74 18.93 -23.02
CA LYS A 194 -5.94 19.24 -24.22
C LYS A 194 -6.45 18.49 -25.46
N ARG A 195 -6.88 17.23 -25.31
CA ARG A 195 -7.44 16.43 -26.42
C ARG A 195 -8.76 16.98 -26.94
N ILE A 196 -9.63 17.47 -26.06
CA ILE A 196 -10.92 18.09 -26.42
C ILE A 196 -10.72 19.50 -27.00
N LYS A 197 -9.65 20.19 -26.63
CA LYS A 197 -9.35 21.56 -27.10
C LYS A 197 -8.58 21.59 -28.43
N ASN A 198 -7.89 20.50 -28.79
CA ASN A 198 -7.10 20.37 -30.02
C ASN A 198 -7.73 19.45 -31.08
N GLY A 199 -8.95 18.95 -30.85
CA GLY A 199 -9.78 18.23 -31.83
C GLY A 199 -11.06 19.02 -32.09
#